data_AF-A0A836H1N4-F1
#
_entry.id   AF-A0A836H1N4-F1
#
_cell.length_a   1.000
_cell.length_b   1.000
_cell.length_c   1.000
_cell.angle_alpha   90.00
_cell.angle_beta   90.00
_cell.angle_gamma   90.00
#
_symmetry.space_group_name_H-M   'P 1'
#
loop_
_entity.id
_entity.type
_entity.pdbx_description
1 polymer ?
#
loop_
_entity_poly.entity_id
_entity_poly.type
_entity_poly.pdbx_seq_one_letter_code
_entity_poly.pdbx_strand_id
1 'polypeptide(L)' 'MRTANASVARNRRVERQLLHGARDHGVRCVFRKYRYALPFENSIEDDYVTEKVYNALLSGALPLYIGAMDIAD' A
#
# COMPACT_ATOMS: atom_id res chain seq x y z
N MET A 1 -37.25 4.17 15.03
CA MET A 1 -36.44 3.24 14.21
C MET A 1 -35.36 4.00 13.43
N ARG A 2 -34.16 4.27 14.00
CA ARG A 2 -33.10 5.06 13.36
C ARG A 2 -31.66 4.56 13.69
N THR A 3 -31.41 3.25 13.65
CA THR A 3 -30.09 2.68 14.05
C THR A 3 -29.37 1.85 12.96
N ALA A 4 -29.90 1.77 11.73
CA ALA A 4 -29.33 0.91 10.69
C ALA A 4 -28.21 1.53 9.83
N ASN A 5 -28.09 2.87 9.73
CA ASN A 5 -27.13 3.50 8.81
C ASN A 5 -25.67 3.50 9.32
N ALA A 6 -25.46 3.59 10.63
CA ALA A 6 -24.10 3.67 11.20
C ALA A 6 -23.40 2.31 11.29
N SER A 7 -24.14 1.21 11.41
CA SER A 7 -23.61 -0.15 11.46
C SER A 7 -23.20 -0.66 10.08
N VAL A 8 -24.01 -0.39 9.05
CA VAL A 8 -23.68 -0.75 7.64
C VAL A 8 -22.47 0.02 7.11
N ALA A 9 -22.33 1.31 7.45
CA ALA A 9 -21.16 2.11 7.07
C ALA A 9 -19.88 1.64 7.78
N ARG A 10 -19.98 1.24 9.06
CA ARG A 10 -18.87 0.64 9.81
C ARG A 10 -18.40 -0.68 9.19
N ASN A 11 -19.33 -1.57 8.83
CA ASN A 11 -18.98 -2.85 8.19
C ASN A 11 -18.25 -2.64 6.86
N ARG A 12 -18.72 -1.72 6.01
CA ARG A 12 -18.05 -1.40 4.73
C ARG A 12 -16.63 -0.86 4.91
N ARG A 13 -16.37 -0.09 5.98
CA ARG A 13 -15.02 0.43 6.27
C ARG A 13 -14.08 -0.70 6.69
N VAL A 14 -14.55 -1.58 7.58
CA VAL A 14 -13.77 -2.75 8.04
C VAL A 14 -13.47 -3.70 6.87
N GLU A 15 -14.45 -4.00 6.03
CA GLU A 15 -14.26 -4.81 4.82
C GLU A 15 -13.22 -4.20 3.88
N ARG A 16 -13.30 -2.89 3.60
CA ARG A 16 -12.26 -2.21 2.82
C ARG A 16 -10.89 -2.37 3.46
N GLN A 17 -10.76 -2.16 4.76
CA GLN A 17 -9.45 -2.23 5.44
C GLN A 17 -8.85 -3.64 5.37
N LEU A 18 -9.68 -4.69 5.51
CA LEU A 18 -9.28 -6.09 5.34
C LEU A 18 -8.88 -6.40 3.89
N LEU A 19 -9.60 -5.83 2.90
CA LEU A 19 -9.26 -5.97 1.49
C LEU A 19 -7.92 -5.30 1.13
N HIS A 20 -7.55 -4.18 1.76
CA HIS A 20 -6.26 -3.54 1.54
C HIS A 20 -5.11 -4.44 2.00
N GLY A 21 -5.17 -4.97 3.23
CA GLY A 21 -4.12 -5.88 3.73
C GLY A 21 -4.01 -7.19 2.92
N ALA A 22 -5.13 -7.70 2.42
CA ALA A 22 -5.14 -8.86 1.52
C ALA A 22 -4.47 -8.56 0.18
N ARG A 23 -4.65 -7.34 -0.37
CA ARG A 23 -3.97 -6.89 -1.59
C ARG A 23 -2.47 -6.78 -1.39
N ASP A 24 -2.02 -6.18 -0.29
CA ASP A 24 -0.59 -6.06 0.03
C ASP A 24 0.07 -7.43 0.14
N HIS A 25 -0.62 -8.42 0.74
CA HIS A 25 -0.13 -9.80 0.76
C HIS A 25 0.06 -10.37 -0.65
N GLY A 26 -0.93 -10.19 -1.54
CA GLY A 26 -0.84 -10.63 -2.93
C GLY A 26 0.32 -9.99 -3.70
N VAL A 27 0.48 -8.67 -3.57
CA VAL A 27 1.59 -7.91 -4.18
C VAL A 27 2.93 -8.42 -3.69
N ARG A 28 3.08 -8.61 -2.36
CA ARG A 28 4.33 -9.10 -1.77
C ARG A 28 4.69 -10.53 -2.22
N CYS A 29 3.70 -11.40 -2.39
CA CYS A 29 3.91 -12.73 -2.96
C CYS A 29 4.46 -12.70 -4.40
N VAL A 30 4.09 -11.70 -5.19
CA VAL A 30 4.65 -11.50 -6.53
C VAL A 30 6.06 -10.93 -6.45
N PHE A 31 6.27 -9.87 -5.66
CA PHE A 31 7.57 -9.21 -5.54
C PHE A 31 8.69 -10.13 -5.06
N ARG A 32 8.40 -11.08 -4.16
CA ARG A 32 9.37 -12.12 -3.70
C ARG A 32 10.02 -12.93 -4.82
N LYS A 33 9.44 -12.94 -6.03
CA LYS A 33 9.96 -13.68 -7.19
C LYS A 33 11.00 -12.89 -7.99
N TYR A 34 11.22 -11.62 -7.67
CA TYR A 34 12.06 -10.71 -8.45
C TYR A 34 13.12 -10.05 -7.58
N ARG A 35 14.28 -9.73 -8.18
CA ARG A 35 15.34 -8.99 -7.51
C ARG A 35 15.02 -7.51 -7.35
N TYR A 36 14.24 -6.95 -8.27
CA TYR A 36 13.89 -5.54 -8.33
C TYR A 36 12.37 -5.36 -8.41
N ALA A 37 11.87 -4.27 -7.83
CA ALA A 37 10.49 -3.82 -7.95
C ALA A 37 10.45 -2.34 -8.36
N LEU A 38 9.37 -1.92 -9.04
CA LEU A 38 9.13 -0.53 -9.48
C LEU A 38 7.96 0.09 -8.69
N PRO A 39 8.12 0.42 -7.40
CA PRO A 39 7.06 0.98 -6.58
C PRO A 39 6.95 2.51 -6.78
N PHE A 40 6.46 2.95 -7.94
CA PHE A 40 6.29 4.38 -8.20
C PHE A 40 5.06 4.96 -7.52
N GLU A 41 5.19 6.18 -7.03
CA GLU A 41 4.07 6.99 -6.58
C GLU A 41 3.29 7.59 -7.75
N ASN A 42 2.06 8.03 -7.45
CA ASN A 42 1.19 8.65 -8.46
C ASN A 42 1.67 10.04 -8.87
N SER A 43 2.48 10.69 -8.04
CA SER A 43 3.08 12.02 -8.24
C SER A 43 4.45 12.08 -7.55
N ILE A 44 5.28 13.03 -7.99
CA ILE A 44 6.52 13.43 -7.31
C ILE A 44 6.13 14.59 -6.39
N GLU A 45 6.12 14.34 -5.08
CA GLU A 45 5.71 15.31 -4.07
C GLU A 45 6.48 15.01 -2.79
N ASP A 46 7.00 16.05 -2.15
CA ASP A 46 7.78 15.94 -0.91
C ASP A 46 6.89 15.32 0.20
N ASP A 47 7.50 14.55 1.09
CA ASP A 47 6.82 13.76 2.13
C ASP A 47 5.77 12.71 1.62
N TYR A 48 5.57 12.53 0.31
CA TYR A 48 4.56 11.60 -0.24
C TYR A 48 5.09 10.17 -0.43
N VAL A 49 5.25 9.44 0.67
CA VAL A 49 5.67 8.03 0.67
C VAL A 49 4.51 7.12 1.09
N THR A 50 4.13 6.16 0.24
CA THR A 50 3.03 5.21 0.50
C THR A 50 3.52 3.78 0.74
N GLU A 51 2.59 2.83 0.92
CA GLU A 51 2.86 1.41 1.14
C GLU A 51 3.66 0.73 0.01
N LYS A 52 3.71 1.34 -1.19
CA LYS A 52 4.32 0.73 -2.38
C LYS A 52 5.79 0.38 -2.16
N VAL A 53 6.60 1.33 -1.65
CA VAL A 53 8.04 1.10 -1.41
C VAL A 53 8.26 0.06 -0.31
N TYR A 54 7.43 0.08 0.73
CA TYR A 54 7.50 -0.87 1.83
C TYR A 54 7.09 -2.29 1.41
N ASN A 55 6.11 -2.42 0.51
CA ASN A 55 5.74 -3.72 -0.07
C ASN A 55 6.93 -4.35 -0.83
N ALA A 56 7.75 -3.56 -1.52
CA ALA A 56 8.99 -4.05 -2.14
C ALA A 56 10.02 -4.50 -1.09
N LEU A 57 10.32 -3.62 -0.12
CA LEU A 57 11.31 -3.89 0.94
C LEU A 57 10.95 -5.13 1.78
N LEU A 58 9.70 -5.22 2.25
CA LEU A 58 9.19 -6.36 3.03
C LEU A 58 9.16 -7.67 2.24
N SER A 59 9.21 -7.60 0.90
CA SER A 59 9.28 -8.77 0.02
C SER A 59 10.72 -9.21 -0.27
N GLY A 60 11.73 -8.44 0.13
CA GLY A 60 13.13 -8.68 -0.22
C GLY A 60 13.49 -8.29 -1.65
N ALA A 61 12.62 -7.55 -2.35
CA ALA A 61 12.91 -7.00 -3.68
C ALA A 61 13.48 -5.58 -3.52
N LEU A 62 14.56 -5.27 -4.25
CA LEU A 62 15.16 -3.94 -4.20
C LEU A 62 14.24 -2.92 -4.92
N PRO A 63 13.77 -1.87 -4.24
CA PRO A 63 12.93 -0.86 -4.88
C PRO A 63 13.77 0.05 -5.77
N LEU A 64 13.40 0.17 -7.03
CA LEU A 64 13.78 1.30 -7.90
C LEU A 64 12.64 2.31 -7.79
N TYR A 65 12.73 3.20 -6.80
CA TYR A 65 11.64 4.07 -6.36
C TYR A 65 11.61 5.41 -7.13
N ILE A 66 10.40 5.93 -7.38
CA ILE A 66 10.13 7.29 -7.87
C ILE A 66 8.92 7.82 -7.11
N GLY A 67 9.03 8.98 -6.47
CA GLY A 67 7.99 9.60 -5.65
C GLY A 67 8.54 10.79 -4.89
N ALA A 68 8.55 10.73 -3.57
CA ALA A 68 9.15 11.74 -2.71
C ALA A 68 10.68 11.83 -2.91
N MET A 69 11.20 13.04 -3.19
CA MET A 69 12.63 13.26 -3.47
C MET A 69 13.48 13.29 -2.19
N ASP A 70 12.82 13.60 -1.08
CA ASP A 70 13.30 13.66 0.30
C ASP A 70 13.13 12.32 1.05
N ILE A 71 12.85 11.22 0.34
CA ILE A 71 12.65 9.89 0.98
C ILE A 71 13.83 9.40 1.83
N ALA A 72 15.02 9.95 1.62
CA ALA A 72 16.24 9.60 2.36
C ALA A 72 16.58 10.59 3.49
N ASP A 73 15.81 11.67 3.63
CA ASP A 73 15.95 12.67 4.68
C ASP A 73 15.24 12.21 5.97
#